data_AF-A0A962IVQ7-F1
#
_entry.id   AF-A0A962IVQ7-F1
#
_cell.length_a   1.000
_cell.length_b   1.000
_cell.length_c   1.000
_cell.angle_alpha   90.00
_cell.angle_beta   90.00
_cell.angle_gamma   90.00
#
_symmetry.space_group_name_H-M   'P 1'
#
loop_
_entity.id
_entity.type
_entity.pdbx_description
1 polymer ?
#
loop_
_entity_poly.entity_id
_entity_poly.type
_entity_poly.pdbx_seq_one_letter_code
_entity_poly.pdbx_strand_id
1 'polypeptide(L)'
;MDELKPRIRMPQHVAAGEVFQVRTILPHPMETGYRRTRMGEKIPRHIVVAFTVHYNDELVFAADIGPGISSNPYFEFHVRASRSGELVFRWEDDRGQVWNISQKLIVNP
;
A
#
# COMPACT_ATOMS: atom_id res chain seq x y z
N MET A 1 -10.10 9.91 16.74
CA MET A 1 -9.34 10.06 15.49
C MET A 1 -9.19 8.65 14.98
N ASP A 2 -10.09 8.25 14.08
CA ASP A 2 -10.18 6.84 13.64
C ASP A 2 -8.81 6.35 13.18
N GLU A 3 -8.43 5.20 13.70
CA GLU A 3 -7.21 4.48 13.37
C GLU A 3 -7.15 4.30 11.84
N LEU A 4 -6.26 5.06 11.17
CA LEU A 4 -6.06 4.99 9.73
C LEU A 4 -5.47 3.63 9.36
N LYS A 5 -6.34 2.64 9.19
CA LYS A 5 -5.96 1.24 8.94
C LYS A 5 -6.01 0.94 7.44
N PRO A 6 -4.89 0.52 6.83
CA PRO A 6 -4.90 0.04 5.46
C PRO A 6 -5.87 -1.15 5.28
N ARG A 7 -6.53 -1.20 4.13
CA ARG A 7 -7.41 -2.31 3.75
C ARG A 7 -6.78 -3.04 2.57
N ILE A 8 -6.64 -4.36 2.72
CA ILE A 8 -6.03 -5.24 1.71
C ILE A 8 -7.07 -6.29 1.32
N ARG A 9 -7.19 -6.56 0.03
CA ARG A 9 -7.98 -7.67 -0.51
C ARG A 9 -7.08 -8.52 -1.40
N MET A 10 -6.99 -9.79 -1.04
CA MET A 10 -6.33 -10.85 -1.79
C MET A 10 -6.99 -12.19 -1.40
N PRO A 11 -6.94 -13.23 -2.24
CA PRO A 11 -7.33 -14.56 -1.82
C PRO A 11 -6.44 -15.07 -0.68
N GLN A 12 -7.03 -15.87 0.22
CA GLN A 12 -6.26 -16.57 1.26
C GLN A 12 -5.72 -17.92 0.78
N HIS A 13 -6.36 -18.51 -0.23
CA HIS A 13 -5.98 -19.79 -0.82
C HIS A 13 -5.86 -19.64 -2.34
N VAL A 14 -4.77 -20.16 -2.92
CA VAL A 14 -4.46 -20.11 -4.36
C VAL A 14 -3.75 -21.40 -4.77
N ALA A 15 -3.82 -21.77 -6.04
CA ALA A 15 -3.06 -22.91 -6.55
C ALA A 15 -1.58 -22.54 -6.78
N ALA A 16 -0.69 -23.53 -6.71
CA ALA A 16 0.72 -23.36 -7.02
C ALA A 16 0.91 -22.81 -8.46
N GLY A 17 1.66 -21.72 -8.58
CA GLY A 17 1.91 -21.06 -9.87
C GLY A 17 0.79 -20.13 -10.36
N GLU A 18 -0.36 -20.08 -9.67
CA GLU A 18 -1.48 -19.20 -10.02
C GLU A 18 -1.09 -17.72 -9.89
N VAL A 19 -1.57 -16.89 -10.81
CA VAL A 19 -1.43 -15.43 -10.72
C VAL A 19 -2.71 -14.88 -10.11
N PHE A 20 -2.60 -14.27 -8.94
CA PHE A 20 -3.74 -13.69 -8.22
C PHE A 20 -3.63 -12.18 -8.12
N GLN A 21 -4.79 -11.54 -7.98
CA GLN A 21 -4.89 -10.10 -7.85
C GLN A 21 -4.82 -9.66 -6.38
N VAL A 22 -4.09 -8.56 -6.16
CA VAL A 22 -3.98 -7.87 -4.88
C VAL A 22 -4.50 -6.46 -5.06
N ARG A 23 -5.40 -6.04 -4.15
CA ARG A 23 -5.95 -4.68 -4.10
C ARG A 23 -5.71 -4.09 -2.72
N THR A 24 -5.22 -2.85 -2.67
CA THR A 24 -4.97 -2.15 -1.41
C THR A 24 -5.52 -0.74 -1.46
N ILE A 25 -6.03 -0.25 -0.33
CA ILE A 25 -6.35 1.16 -0.12
C ILE A 25 -5.89 1.58 1.28
N LEU A 26 -5.12 2.67 1.35
CA LEU A 26 -4.67 3.25 2.60
C LEU A 26 -5.44 4.55 2.86
N PRO A 27 -6.23 4.67 3.93
CA PRO A 27 -6.81 5.96 4.32
C PRO A 27 -5.71 7.00 4.60
N HIS A 28 -5.56 7.99 3.71
CA HIS A 28 -4.50 9.00 3.79
C HIS A 28 -4.90 10.27 3.01
N PRO A 29 -4.66 11.48 3.54
CA PRO A 29 -5.08 12.73 2.90
C PRO A 29 -4.38 12.99 1.56
N MET A 30 -3.12 12.59 1.42
CA MET A 30 -2.28 12.92 0.26
C MET A 30 -2.28 14.43 -0.05
N GLU A 31 -2.03 15.25 0.97
CA GLU A 31 -1.90 16.70 0.78
C GLU A 31 -0.67 16.99 -0.06
N THR A 32 -0.90 17.40 -1.31
CA THR A 32 0.15 17.63 -2.31
C THR A 32 1.10 18.77 -1.94
N GLY A 33 0.64 19.66 -1.07
CA GLY A 33 1.31 20.90 -0.74
C GLY A 33 1.00 22.04 -1.71
N TYR A 34 0.15 21.83 -2.73
CA TYR A 34 -0.24 22.90 -3.66
C TYR A 34 -1.48 23.67 -3.20
N ARG A 35 -2.28 23.13 -2.28
CA ARG A 35 -3.43 23.82 -1.70
C ARG A 35 -2.99 25.00 -0.83
N ARG A 36 -3.89 25.98 -0.74
CA ARG A 36 -3.75 27.14 0.14
C ARG A 36 -4.93 27.23 1.10
N THR A 37 -4.68 27.79 2.28
CA THR A 37 -5.73 28.15 3.24
C THR A 37 -6.56 29.32 2.72
N ARG A 38 -7.67 29.65 3.38
CA ARG A 38 -8.48 30.85 3.05
C ARG A 38 -7.69 32.16 3.17
N MET A 39 -6.62 32.16 3.97
CA MET A 39 -5.72 33.29 4.20
C MET A 39 -4.57 33.33 3.18
N GLY A 40 -4.55 32.40 2.21
CA GLY A 40 -3.55 32.36 1.14
C GLY A 40 -2.27 31.60 1.48
N GLU A 41 -2.13 31.07 2.70
CA GLU A 41 -0.95 30.33 3.15
C GLU A 41 -0.89 28.94 2.51
N LYS A 42 0.31 28.48 2.15
CA LYS A 42 0.52 27.15 1.57
C LYS A 42 0.31 26.08 2.64
N ILE A 43 -0.49 25.06 2.33
CA ILE A 43 -0.61 23.89 3.21
C ILE A 43 0.64 23.02 3.02
N PRO A 44 1.34 22.61 4.09
CA PRO A 44 2.50 21.73 3.95
C PRO A 44 2.13 20.38 3.34
N ARG A 45 3.02 19.85 2.51
CA ARG A 45 2.88 18.53 1.91
C ARG A 45 2.76 17.45 3.01
N HIS A 46 1.90 16.47 2.75
CA HIS A 46 1.75 15.26 3.53
C HIS A 46 1.27 14.13 2.63
N ILE A 47 2.22 13.37 2.08
CA ILE A 47 1.92 12.26 1.18
C ILE A 47 2.63 10.98 1.60
N VAL A 48 2.04 9.85 1.23
CA VAL A 48 2.77 8.59 1.16
C VAL A 48 3.84 8.73 0.08
N VAL A 49 5.08 8.35 0.40
CA VAL A 49 6.24 8.47 -0.51
C VAL A 49 6.72 7.12 -1.02
N ALA A 50 6.46 6.04 -0.30
CA ALA A 50 6.85 4.69 -0.71
C ALA A 50 5.78 3.66 -0.35
N PHE A 51 5.60 2.69 -1.24
CA PHE A 51 4.81 1.48 -0.98
C PHE A 51 5.56 0.26 -1.50
N THR A 52 5.75 -0.75 -0.66
CA THR A 52 6.41 -2.01 -1.02
C THR A 52 5.62 -3.20 -0.53
N VAL A 53 5.67 -4.30 -1.27
CA VAL A 53 5.13 -5.59 -0.86
C VAL A 53 6.19 -6.67 -1.01
N HIS A 54 6.47 -7.37 0.09
CA HIS A 54 7.34 -8.53 0.11
C HIS A 54 6.52 -9.81 0.25
N TYR A 55 6.89 -10.86 -0.48
CA TYR A 55 6.29 -12.18 -0.38
C TYR A 55 7.38 -13.17 0.03
N ASN A 56 7.33 -13.67 1.26
CA ASN A 56 8.38 -14.52 1.83
C ASN A 56 9.79 -13.94 1.63
N ASP A 57 9.96 -12.67 2.01
CA ASP A 57 11.18 -11.84 1.88
C ASP A 57 11.55 -11.40 0.46
N GLU A 58 10.86 -11.87 -0.57
CA GLU A 58 11.08 -11.42 -1.95
C GLU A 58 10.25 -10.16 -2.25
N LEU A 59 10.89 -9.09 -2.73
CA LEU A 59 10.18 -7.88 -3.18
C LEU A 59 9.38 -8.17 -4.44
N VAL A 60 8.05 -8.19 -4.34
CA VAL A 60 7.15 -8.48 -5.48
C VAL A 60 6.47 -7.23 -6.04
N PHE A 61 6.45 -6.13 -5.29
CA PHE A 61 5.91 -4.86 -5.73
C PHE A 61 6.62 -3.69 -5.02
N ALA A 62 6.94 -2.64 -5.76
CA ALA A 62 7.44 -1.38 -5.23
C ALA A 62 6.90 -0.19 -6.03
N ALA A 63 6.62 0.91 -5.34
CA ALA A 63 6.23 2.17 -5.95
C ALA A 63 6.80 3.35 -5.17
N ASP A 64 7.47 4.25 -5.88
CA ASP A 64 7.78 5.60 -5.41
C ASP A 64 6.57 6.50 -5.71
N ILE A 65 6.05 7.16 -4.68
CA ILE A 65 4.76 7.85 -4.74
C ILE A 65 4.99 9.36 -4.74
N GLY A 66 4.46 10.02 -5.77
CA GLY A 66 4.47 11.47 -5.91
C GLY A 66 3.13 12.13 -5.59
N PRO A 67 3.08 13.48 -5.61
CA PRO A 67 1.88 14.25 -5.31
C PRO A 67 0.77 14.11 -6.38
N GLY A 68 1.01 13.39 -7.47
CA GLY A 68 0.00 13.09 -8.49
C GLY A 68 -0.97 11.98 -8.10
N ILE A 69 -0.71 11.27 -6.99
CA ILE A 69 -1.60 10.20 -6.51
C ILE A 69 -2.70 10.79 -5.62
N SER A 70 -3.94 10.39 -5.91
CA SER A 70 -5.14 10.82 -5.18
C SER A 70 -5.12 10.48 -3.70
N SER A 71 -5.90 11.22 -2.91
CA SER A 71 -6.24 10.86 -1.54
C SER A 71 -6.77 9.43 -1.45
N ASN A 72 -6.48 8.74 -0.35
CA ASN A 72 -6.73 7.32 -0.14
C ASN A 72 -6.06 6.46 -1.24
N PRO A 73 -4.72 6.46 -1.33
CA PRO A 73 -3.99 5.82 -2.42
C PRO A 73 -4.43 4.35 -2.57
N TYR A 74 -4.78 4.01 -3.80
CA TYR A 74 -5.22 2.69 -4.22
C TYR A 74 -4.19 2.06 -5.14
N PHE A 75 -3.85 0.81 -4.88
CA PHE A 75 -2.99 0.02 -5.76
C PHE A 75 -3.65 -1.31 -6.09
N GLU A 76 -3.56 -1.70 -7.35
CA GLU A 76 -3.98 -2.99 -7.87
C GLU A 76 -2.86 -3.58 -8.72
N PHE A 77 -2.45 -4.80 -8.41
CA PHE A 77 -1.38 -5.50 -9.10
C PHE A 77 -1.59 -7.01 -8.97
N HIS A 78 -0.76 -7.78 -9.69
CA HIS A 78 -0.82 -9.23 -9.68
C HIS A 78 0.46 -9.82 -9.07
N VAL A 79 0.31 -10.92 -8.35
CA VAL A 79 1.42 -11.69 -7.77
C VAL A 79 1.26 -13.15 -8.19
N ARG A 80 2.38 -13.82 -8.48
CA ARG A 80 2.38 -15.26 -8.75
C ARG A 80 2.61 -16.02 -7.45
N ALA A 81 1.71 -16.96 -7.13
CA ALA A 81 1.81 -17.83 -5.98
C ALA A 81 2.97 -18.83 -6.16
N SER A 82 3.99 -18.73 -5.30
CA SER A 82 5.15 -19.63 -5.34
C SER A 82 5.05 -20.70 -4.25
N ARG A 83 4.83 -20.29 -3.01
CA ARG A 83 4.70 -21.18 -1.83
C ARG A 83 3.90 -20.52 -0.71
N SER A 84 3.27 -21.31 0.15
CA SER A 84 2.57 -20.76 1.33
C SER A 84 3.48 -19.87 2.16
N GLY A 85 2.91 -18.83 2.75
CA GLY A 85 3.63 -17.90 3.60
C GLY A 85 2.91 -16.56 3.75
N GLU A 86 3.66 -15.46 3.75
CA GLU A 86 3.11 -14.14 4.06
C GLU A 86 3.48 -13.09 3.01
N LEU A 87 2.51 -12.22 2.72
CA LEU A 87 2.72 -10.96 2.02
C LEU A 87 2.76 -9.82 3.05
N VAL A 88 3.87 -9.09 3.09
CA VAL A 88 4.12 -7.97 3.99
C VAL A 88 3.99 -6.67 3.20
N PHE A 89 2.99 -5.87 3.54
CA PHE A 89 2.67 -4.60 2.91
C PHE A 89 3.17 -3.45 3.76
N ARG A 90 4.04 -2.60 3.19
CA ARG A 90 4.63 -1.47 3.90
C ARG A 90 4.40 -0.17 3.14
N TRP A 91 3.77 0.80 3.81
CA TRP A 91 3.65 2.19 3.35
C TRP A 91 4.45 3.11 4.26
N GLU A 92 5.00 4.18 3.70
CA GLU A 92 5.73 5.22 4.43
C GLU A 92 5.31 6.60 3.90
N ASP A 93 5.03 7.54 4.80
CA ASP A 93 4.77 8.94 4.46
C ASP A 93 5.96 9.86 4.71
N ASP A 94 5.89 11.08 4.16
CA ASP A 94 6.92 12.10 4.33
C ASP A 94 6.97 12.74 5.73
N ARG A 95 6.16 12.25 6.67
CA ARG A 95 6.21 12.61 8.09
C ARG A 95 6.82 11.48 8.94
N GLY A 96 7.28 10.40 8.32
CA GLY A 96 7.89 9.25 8.98
C GLY A 96 6.89 8.26 9.56
N GLN A 97 5.59 8.42 9.29
CA GLN A 97 4.60 7.41 9.66
C GLN A 97 4.76 6.19 8.75
N VAL A 98 4.78 5.01 9.37
CA VAL A 98 4.88 3.74 8.68
C VAL A 98 3.66 2.89 9.01
N TRP A 99 3.11 2.22 8.00
CA TRP A 99 2.11 1.17 8.15
C TRP A 99 2.70 -0.13 7.64
N ASN A 100 2.68 -1.16 8.49
CA ASN A 100 3.15 -2.49 8.14
C ASN A 100 2.06 -3.51 8.45
N ILE A 101 1.57 -4.23 7.43
CA ILE A 101 0.53 -5.24 7.58
C ILE A 101 0.94 -6.52 6.86
N SER A 102 0.83 -7.66 7.54
CA SER A 102 1.01 -8.98 6.96
C SER A 102 -0.33 -9.62 6.59
N GLN A 103 -0.36 -10.34 5.47
CA GLN A 103 -1.46 -11.21 5.07
C GLN A 103 -0.93 -12.60 4.76
N LYS A 104 -1.59 -13.63 5.30
CA LYS A 104 -1.24 -15.02 5.03
C LYS A 104 -1.78 -15.46 3.68
N LEU A 105 -0.97 -16.21 2.94
CA LEU A 105 -1.32 -16.89 1.71
C LEU A 105 -1.05 -18.37 1.85
N ILE A 106 -2.05 -19.20 1.58
CA ILE A 106 -1.95 -20.65 1.52
C ILE A 106 -1.92 -21.04 0.05
N VAL A 107 -0.82 -21.66 -0.37
CA VAL A 107 -0.65 -22.21 -1.71
C VAL A 107 -0.94 -23.71 -1.66
N ASN A 108 -2.00 -24.10 -2.34
CA ASN A 108 -2.36 -25.50 -2.51
C ASN A 108 -1.50 -26.09 -3.65
N PRO A 109 -1.01 -27.33 -3.49
CA PRO A 109 -0.23 -28.01 -4.53
C PRO A 109 -1.01 -28.23 -5.82
#